data_AF-A0A2L0B5T6-F1
#
_entry.id   AF-A0A2L0B5T6-F1
#
_cell.length_a   1.000
_cell.length_b   1.000
_cell.length_c   1.000
_cell.angle_alpha   90.00
_cell.angle_beta   90.00
_cell.angle_gamma   90.00
#
_symmetry.space_group_name_H-M   'P 1'
#
loop_
_entity.id
_entity.type
_entity.pdbx_description
1 polymer ?
#
loop_
_entity_poly.entity_id
_entity_poly.type
_entity_poly.pdbx_seq_one_letter_code
_entity_poly.pdbx_strand_id
1 'polypeptide(L)'
;IGSILVFAIFGTTISAFVTGFGIYFLGLADVVYKLSFVESCAFGSLISAVDPVATIAIFHALNVDPILNMLVFGESILNDAISIVLTTAILESNSPTTSTGEAIMQGINRFCLMFFASAGIGVMFALVSALLLKYVDLRKNPSLEFGMMLVFTYAPYVLAEGIHLSGIMAILFCGIVMSHYTHFNLSTVTQITMQQTLRTLAFIAETCVFAYLGLALFSFKHRVEPALIIWSIILCLIGRACNIFPLSFLVNRFREHQITRKMMFIMWFSGLRGAISYALSLHLNFSDETRHVIITTTLIIVLCTTLFLGGSTMPLLKFMEATKSSNNSARRTRRRKKDRAVTLSKTRE
;
A
#
# COMPACT_ATOMS: atom_id res chain seq x y z
N ILE A 1 10.71 9.28 -4.61
CA ILE A 1 10.50 8.93 -3.18
C ILE A 1 9.54 9.90 -2.50
N GLY A 2 9.79 11.23 -2.51
CA GLY A 2 8.92 12.19 -1.81
C GLY A 2 7.41 12.08 -2.13
N SER A 3 7.03 11.97 -3.41
CA SER A 3 5.63 11.77 -3.79
C SER A 3 5.03 10.46 -3.26
N ILE A 4 5.81 9.37 -3.31
CA ILE A 4 5.41 8.04 -2.83
C ILE A 4 5.17 8.10 -1.32
N LEU A 5 6.05 8.77 -0.58
CA LEU A 5 5.95 8.93 0.87
C LEU A 5 4.74 9.78 1.27
N VAL A 6 4.40 10.80 0.47
CA VAL A 6 3.19 11.60 0.68
C VAL A 6 1.93 10.75 0.47
N PHE A 7 1.85 9.98 -0.62
CA PHE A 7 0.73 9.07 -0.85
C PHE A 7 0.63 7.97 0.20
N ALA A 8 1.75 7.38 0.59
CA ALA A 8 1.76 6.29 1.56
C ALA A 8 1.44 6.76 2.99
N ILE A 9 1.98 7.90 3.45
CA ILE A 9 1.70 8.36 4.82
C ILE A 9 0.33 9.04 4.86
N PHE A 10 0.19 10.16 4.15
CA PHE A 10 -1.04 10.95 4.25
C PHE A 10 -2.21 10.25 3.57
N GLY A 11 -2.01 9.57 2.44
CA GLY A 11 -3.08 8.86 1.76
C GLY A 11 -3.64 7.70 2.58
N THR A 12 -2.78 6.93 3.26
CA THR A 12 -3.19 5.86 4.17
C THR A 12 -3.90 6.41 5.39
N THR A 13 -3.34 7.44 6.05
CA THR A 13 -3.96 8.06 7.22
C THR A 13 -5.34 8.66 6.90
N ILE A 14 -5.48 9.36 5.77
CA ILE A 14 -6.78 9.90 5.32
C ILE A 14 -7.76 8.77 5.02
N SER A 15 -7.32 7.74 4.29
CA SER A 15 -8.14 6.57 3.96
C SER A 15 -8.65 5.88 5.24
N ALA A 16 -7.76 5.66 6.22
CA ALA A 16 -8.07 5.04 7.49
C ALA A 16 -9.04 5.86 8.35
N PHE A 17 -8.88 7.19 8.39
CA PHE A 17 -9.82 8.05 9.11
C PHE A 17 -11.19 8.09 8.42
N VAL A 18 -11.24 8.21 7.09
CA VAL A 18 -12.51 8.24 6.36
C VAL A 18 -13.29 6.94 6.55
N THR A 19 -12.62 5.78 6.45
CA THR A 19 -13.26 4.49 6.69
C THR A 19 -13.63 4.30 8.16
N GLY A 20 -12.73 4.60 9.09
CA GLY A 20 -12.96 4.42 10.53
C GLY A 20 -14.05 5.32 11.10
N PHE A 21 -14.00 6.63 10.85
CA PHE A 21 -15.07 7.55 11.25
C PHE A 21 -16.38 7.24 10.53
N GLY A 22 -16.33 6.88 9.24
CA GLY A 22 -17.52 6.51 8.48
C GLY A 22 -18.28 5.34 9.10
N ILE A 23 -17.56 4.28 9.49
CA ILE A 23 -18.16 3.11 10.16
C ILE A 23 -18.69 3.48 11.55
N TYR A 24 -17.95 4.28 12.32
CA TYR A 24 -18.39 4.75 13.63
C TYR A 24 -19.71 5.53 13.56
N PHE A 25 -19.82 6.50 12.64
CA PHE A 25 -21.05 7.29 12.46
C PHE A 25 -22.22 6.45 11.95
N LEU A 26 -21.97 5.48 11.05
CA LEU A 26 -22.99 4.55 10.59
C LEU A 26 -23.47 3.60 11.70
N GLY A 27 -22.58 3.22 12.62
CA GLY A 27 -22.92 2.47 13.82
C GLY A 27 -23.77 3.28 14.80
N LEU A 28 -23.48 4.57 14.96
CA LEU A 28 -24.31 5.49 15.75
C LEU A 28 -25.69 5.70 15.13
N ALA A 29 -25.79 5.71 13.81
CA ALA A 29 -27.04 5.81 13.06
C ALA A 29 -27.85 4.49 13.03
N ASP A 30 -27.37 3.43 13.71
CA ASP A 30 -28.00 2.10 13.76
C ASP A 30 -28.15 1.42 12.38
N VAL A 31 -27.37 1.86 11.39
CA VAL A 31 -27.35 1.31 10.02
C VAL A 31 -26.38 0.13 9.92
N VAL A 32 -25.34 0.14 10.74
CA VAL A 32 -24.23 -0.81 10.73
C VAL A 32 -24.02 -1.34 12.15
N TYR A 33 -23.41 -2.52 12.29
CA TYR A 33 -23.03 -3.09 13.57
C TYR A 33 -22.26 -2.09 14.43
N LYS A 34 -22.66 -1.99 15.71
CA LYS A 34 -22.10 -1.03 16.66
C LYS A 34 -20.71 -1.47 17.08
N LEU A 35 -19.71 -0.92 16.41
CA LEU A 35 -18.32 -0.97 16.83
C LEU A 35 -18.00 0.22 17.73
N SER A 36 -17.14 0.00 18.73
CA SER A 36 -16.57 1.11 19.50
C SER A 36 -15.73 2.03 18.62
N PHE A 37 -15.42 3.23 19.12
CA PHE A 37 -14.59 4.20 18.41
C PHE A 37 -13.23 3.59 18.03
N VAL A 38 -12.59 2.91 18.98
CA VAL A 38 -11.29 2.26 18.79
C VAL A 38 -11.38 1.12 17.77
N GLU A 39 -12.39 0.25 17.87
CA GLU A 39 -12.59 -0.86 16.93
C GLU A 39 -12.85 -0.33 15.51
N SER A 40 -13.63 0.74 15.36
CA SER A 40 -13.90 1.36 14.07
C SER A 40 -12.64 1.97 13.45
N CYS A 41 -11.84 2.69 14.24
CA CYS A 41 -10.57 3.26 13.78
C CYS A 41 -9.54 2.18 13.46
N ALA A 42 -9.43 1.13 14.26
CA ALA A 42 -8.56 -0.02 14.01
C ALA A 42 -8.97 -0.73 12.71
N PHE A 43 -10.29 -0.93 12.49
CA PHE A 43 -10.81 -1.46 11.23
C PHE A 43 -10.49 -0.56 10.03
N GLY A 44 -10.64 0.76 10.20
CA GLY A 44 -10.29 1.71 9.15
C GLY A 44 -8.81 1.65 8.76
N SER A 45 -7.94 1.51 9.76
CA SER A 45 -6.49 1.38 9.60
C SER A 45 -6.04 0.06 8.99
N LEU A 46 -6.61 -1.08 9.40
CA LEU A 46 -6.22 -2.36 8.79
C LEU A 46 -6.71 -2.46 7.35
N ILE A 47 -7.90 -1.94 7.04
CA ILE A 47 -8.44 -2.01 5.68
C ILE A 47 -7.77 -1.00 4.77
N SER A 48 -7.06 0.02 5.29
CA SER A 48 -6.38 1.00 4.45
C SER A 48 -5.21 0.42 3.67
N ALA A 49 -4.65 -0.73 4.08
CA ALA A 49 -3.65 -1.49 3.34
C ALA A 49 -4.15 -1.87 1.92
N VAL A 50 -3.28 -1.76 0.93
CA VAL A 50 -3.61 -1.91 -0.49
C VAL A 50 -2.56 -2.80 -1.13
N ASP A 51 -3.03 -3.85 -1.79
CA ASP A 51 -2.16 -4.82 -2.45
C ASP A 51 -1.99 -4.46 -3.93
N PRO A 52 -0.74 -4.29 -4.40
CA PRO A 52 -0.49 -3.90 -5.75
C PRO A 52 -0.36 -5.09 -6.70
N VAL A 53 -0.30 -6.34 -6.23
CA VAL A 53 0.23 -7.46 -7.02
C VAL A 53 -0.59 -7.72 -8.27
N ALA A 54 -1.90 -7.91 -8.13
CA ALA A 54 -2.77 -8.12 -9.29
C ALA A 54 -2.77 -6.92 -10.24
N THR A 55 -2.63 -5.69 -9.72
CA THR A 55 -2.60 -4.50 -10.57
C THR A 55 -1.27 -4.35 -11.32
N ILE A 56 -0.15 -4.61 -10.66
CA ILE A 56 1.19 -4.55 -11.25
C ILE A 56 1.33 -5.59 -12.36
N ALA A 57 0.82 -6.81 -12.15
CA ALA A 57 0.81 -7.83 -13.17
C ALA A 57 0.08 -7.36 -14.45
N ILE A 58 -1.07 -6.71 -14.29
CA ILE A 58 -1.84 -6.13 -15.41
C ILE A 58 -1.09 -4.95 -16.05
N PHE A 59 -0.45 -4.08 -15.25
CA PHE A 59 0.31 -2.95 -15.77
C PHE A 59 1.53 -3.38 -16.59
N HIS A 60 2.22 -4.44 -16.17
CA HIS A 60 3.31 -5.04 -16.95
C HIS A 60 2.80 -5.66 -18.25
N ALA A 61 1.66 -6.34 -18.23
CA ALA A 61 1.06 -6.91 -19.44
C ALA A 61 0.64 -5.84 -20.47
N LEU A 62 0.25 -4.66 -20.01
CA LEU A 62 -0.24 -3.56 -20.86
C LEU A 62 0.82 -2.47 -21.16
N ASN A 63 2.08 -2.65 -20.75
CA ASN A 63 3.15 -1.66 -20.93
C ASN A 63 2.73 -0.24 -20.49
N VAL A 64 2.10 -0.16 -19.31
CA VAL A 64 1.67 1.09 -18.71
C VAL A 64 2.89 1.96 -18.34
N ASP A 65 2.70 3.27 -18.25
CA ASP A 65 3.76 4.24 -17.93
C ASP A 65 4.58 3.79 -16.70
N PRO A 66 5.92 3.66 -16.81
CA PRO A 66 6.76 3.18 -15.71
C PRO A 66 6.67 4.05 -14.46
N ILE A 67 6.34 5.35 -14.61
CA ILE A 67 6.15 6.26 -13.49
C ILE A 67 4.91 5.87 -12.69
N LEU A 68 3.83 5.46 -13.35
CA LEU A 68 2.60 5.03 -12.69
C LEU A 68 2.82 3.71 -11.95
N ASN A 69 3.52 2.77 -12.59
CA ASN A 69 3.86 1.48 -11.97
C ASN A 69 4.70 1.69 -10.69
N MET A 70 5.73 2.54 -10.75
CA MET A 70 6.56 2.86 -9.59
C MET A 70 5.77 3.57 -8.47
N LEU A 71 4.84 4.47 -8.81
CA LEU A 71 4.02 5.17 -7.81
C LEU A 71 3.10 4.21 -7.06
N VAL A 72 2.34 3.37 -7.79
CA VAL A 72 1.40 2.41 -7.18
C VAL A 72 2.13 1.34 -6.37
N PHE A 73 3.23 0.80 -6.91
CA PHE A 73 4.05 -0.18 -6.20
C PHE A 73 4.63 0.39 -4.89
N GLY A 74 5.20 1.59 -4.97
CA GLY A 74 5.80 2.25 -3.82
C GLY A 74 4.77 2.68 -2.77
N GLU A 75 3.60 3.16 -3.19
CA GLU A 75 2.48 3.48 -2.30
C GLU A 75 2.08 2.23 -1.52
N SER A 76 1.79 1.13 -2.22
CA SER A 76 1.31 -0.11 -1.61
C SER A 76 2.28 -0.71 -0.60
N ILE A 77 3.58 -0.82 -0.94
CA ILE A 77 4.56 -1.40 -0.01
C ILE A 77 4.67 -0.58 1.27
N LEU A 78 4.72 0.76 1.16
CA LEU A 78 4.81 1.62 2.34
C LEU A 78 3.48 1.64 3.13
N ASN A 79 2.35 1.64 2.42
CA ASN A 79 1.02 1.65 3.00
C ASN A 79 0.78 0.43 3.91
N ASP A 80 1.23 -0.76 3.52
CA ASP A 80 1.08 -1.96 4.34
C ASP A 80 1.74 -1.79 5.71
N ALA A 81 2.98 -1.31 5.71
CA ALA A 81 3.72 -1.10 6.94
C ALA A 81 3.12 0.04 7.79
N ILE A 82 2.67 1.13 7.16
CA ILE A 82 2.00 2.26 7.84
C ILE A 82 0.66 1.84 8.44
N SER A 83 -0.13 1.04 7.73
CA SER A 83 -1.41 0.50 8.21
C SER A 83 -1.23 -0.38 9.43
N ILE A 84 -0.15 -1.17 9.48
CA ILE A 84 0.16 -1.99 10.66
C ILE A 84 0.51 -1.10 11.85
N VAL A 85 1.39 -0.10 11.68
CA VAL A 85 1.77 0.82 12.77
C VAL A 85 0.60 1.67 13.24
N LEU A 86 -0.26 2.12 12.32
CA LEU A 86 -1.44 2.88 12.67
C LEU A 86 -2.43 2.01 13.47
N THR A 87 -2.59 0.75 13.11
CA THR A 87 -3.46 -0.19 13.83
C THR A 87 -2.91 -0.47 15.21
N THR A 88 -1.61 -0.75 15.36
CA THR A 88 -1.01 -0.98 16.68
C THR A 88 -1.08 0.26 17.56
N ALA A 89 -0.86 1.46 17.00
CA ALA A 89 -0.98 2.72 17.73
C ALA A 89 -2.39 2.96 18.28
N ILE A 90 -3.42 2.63 17.50
CA ILE A 90 -4.84 2.76 17.90
C ILE A 90 -5.22 1.74 18.98
N LEU A 91 -4.69 0.52 18.89
CA LEU A 91 -4.96 -0.51 19.89
C LEU A 91 -4.29 -0.19 21.24
N GLU A 92 -3.05 0.30 21.22
CA GLU A 92 -2.32 0.70 22.43
C GLU A 92 -2.91 1.97 23.08
N SER A 93 -3.58 2.84 22.33
CA SER A 93 -4.26 4.01 22.89
C SER A 93 -5.58 3.69 23.58
N ASN A 94 -6.06 2.44 23.52
CA ASN A 94 -7.29 1.98 24.16
C ASN A 94 -7.10 1.78 25.68
N SER A 95 -6.96 2.88 26.40
CA SER A 95 -6.95 2.87 27.87
C SER A 95 -8.34 3.26 28.40
N PRO A 96 -8.93 2.48 29.34
CA PRO A 96 -10.31 2.66 29.81
C PRO A 96 -10.56 3.99 30.56
N THR A 97 -9.51 4.73 30.88
CA THR A 97 -9.55 5.95 31.70
C THR A 97 -9.33 7.25 30.91
N THR A 98 -9.09 7.16 29.60
CA THR A 98 -8.65 8.31 28.79
C THR A 98 -9.81 8.93 28.01
N SER A 99 -9.94 10.26 28.04
CA SER A 99 -10.94 10.95 27.22
C SER A 99 -10.67 10.76 25.71
N THR A 100 -11.71 10.78 24.87
CA THR A 100 -11.57 10.54 23.42
C THR A 100 -10.55 11.47 22.76
N GLY A 101 -10.44 12.73 23.21
CA GLY A 101 -9.47 13.69 22.69
C GLY A 101 -8.02 13.38 23.09
N GLU A 102 -7.79 12.95 24.33
CA GLU A 102 -6.47 12.55 24.81
C GLU A 102 -5.99 11.25 24.15
N ALA A 103 -6.91 10.30 23.92
CA ALA A 103 -6.60 9.04 23.24
C ALA A 103 -6.12 9.27 21.79
N ILE A 104 -6.71 10.24 21.08
CA ILE A 104 -6.27 10.63 19.73
C ILE A 104 -4.87 11.26 19.78
N MET A 105 -4.63 12.18 20.72
CA MET A 105 -3.33 12.83 20.86
C MET A 105 -2.22 11.82 21.22
N GLN A 106 -2.51 10.91 22.14
CA GLN A 106 -1.62 9.83 22.51
C GLN A 106 -1.36 8.88 21.34
N GLY A 107 -2.40 8.53 20.57
CA GLY A 107 -2.28 7.71 19.36
C GLY A 107 -1.39 8.35 18.29
N ILE A 108 -1.53 9.65 18.03
CA ILE A 108 -0.67 10.38 17.09
C ILE A 108 0.79 10.40 17.58
N ASN A 109 1.01 10.72 18.86
CA ASN A 109 2.35 10.76 19.42
C ASN A 109 3.03 9.38 19.36
N ARG A 110 2.28 8.31 19.70
CA ARG A 110 2.75 6.93 19.63
C ARG A 110 3.04 6.50 18.21
N PHE A 111 2.17 6.83 17.25
CA PHE A 111 2.39 6.60 15.83
C PHE A 111 3.68 7.27 15.35
N CYS A 112 3.86 8.57 15.64
CA CYS A 112 5.07 9.31 15.25
C CYS A 112 6.32 8.70 15.87
N LEU A 113 6.28 8.36 17.17
CA LEU A 113 7.40 7.72 17.85
C LEU A 113 7.74 6.37 17.22
N MET A 114 6.77 5.48 17.05
CA MET A 114 6.98 4.17 16.43
C MET A 114 7.51 4.30 15.01
N PHE A 115 6.96 5.22 14.22
CA PHE A 115 7.39 5.45 12.84
C PHE A 115 8.85 5.91 12.77
N PHE A 116 9.22 7.00 13.47
CA PHE A 116 10.58 7.55 13.38
C PHE A 116 11.63 6.69 14.08
N ALA A 117 11.29 6.07 15.22
CA ALA A 117 12.22 5.21 15.94
C ALA A 117 12.52 3.92 15.16
N SER A 118 11.49 3.23 14.64
CA SER A 118 11.67 2.04 13.80
C SER A 118 12.42 2.37 12.51
N ALA A 119 12.08 3.48 11.85
CA ALA A 119 12.79 3.93 10.66
C ALA A 119 14.28 4.20 10.96
N GLY A 120 14.57 4.86 12.08
CA GLY A 120 15.93 5.14 12.53
C GLY A 120 16.76 3.87 12.75
N ILE A 121 16.19 2.86 13.41
CA ILE A 121 16.84 1.56 13.62
C ILE A 121 17.14 0.88 12.27
N GLY A 122 16.15 0.84 11.37
CA GLY A 122 16.32 0.25 10.04
C GLY A 122 17.43 0.91 9.23
N VAL A 123 17.44 2.25 9.20
CA VAL A 123 18.48 3.04 8.52
C VAL A 123 19.85 2.79 9.15
N MET A 124 19.94 2.75 10.49
CA MET A 124 21.19 2.53 11.20
C MET A 124 21.81 1.17 10.84
N PHE A 125 21.03 0.09 10.91
CA PHE A 125 21.49 -1.25 10.54
C PHE A 125 21.89 -1.36 9.06
N ALA A 126 21.15 -0.70 8.17
CA ALA A 126 21.49 -0.68 6.75
C ALA A 126 22.83 0.04 6.49
N LEU A 127 23.07 1.17 7.16
CA LEU A 127 24.33 1.90 7.05
C LEU A 127 25.51 1.12 7.64
N VAL A 128 25.31 0.43 8.77
CA VAL A 128 26.32 -0.47 9.34
C VAL A 128 26.67 -1.59 8.36
N SER A 129 25.66 -2.23 7.77
CA SER A 129 25.85 -3.26 6.75
C SER A 129 26.63 -2.73 5.54
N ALA A 130 26.26 -1.54 5.04
CA ALA A 130 26.94 -0.91 3.92
C ALA A 130 28.41 -0.58 4.24
N LEU A 131 28.69 -0.06 5.44
CA LEU A 131 30.05 0.25 5.89
C LEU A 131 30.88 -1.03 6.08
N LEU A 132 30.31 -2.06 6.70
CA LEU A 132 30.98 -3.34 6.93
C LEU A 132 31.41 -3.96 5.60
N LEU A 133 30.51 -4.04 4.61
CA LEU A 133 30.80 -4.58 3.29
C LEU A 133 31.73 -3.67 2.45
N LYS A 134 31.84 -2.38 2.81
CA LYS A 134 32.81 -1.47 2.18
C LYS A 134 34.23 -1.66 2.71
N TYR A 135 34.39 -1.88 4.02
CA TYR A 135 35.69 -2.02 4.67
C TYR A 135 36.22 -3.46 4.68
N VAL A 136 35.33 -4.45 4.70
CA VAL A 136 35.69 -5.87 4.69
C VAL A 136 35.43 -6.43 3.30
N ASP A 137 36.49 -6.70 2.54
CA ASP A 137 36.37 -7.22 1.17
C ASP A 137 36.00 -8.72 1.19
N LEU A 138 34.69 -8.98 1.29
CA LEU A 138 34.09 -10.31 1.33
C LEU A 138 33.80 -10.89 -0.07
N ARG A 139 34.15 -10.16 -1.14
CA ARG A 139 33.82 -10.50 -2.53
C ARG A 139 34.36 -11.84 -3.01
N LYS A 140 35.37 -12.38 -2.32
CA LYS A 140 35.93 -13.71 -2.62
C LYS A 140 35.04 -14.86 -2.14
N ASN A 141 34.13 -14.62 -1.19
CA ASN A 141 33.27 -15.64 -0.59
C ASN A 141 31.78 -15.24 -0.68
N PRO A 142 31.12 -15.44 -1.84
CA PRO A 142 29.73 -15.02 -2.06
C PRO A 142 28.72 -15.58 -1.05
N SER A 143 28.92 -16.81 -0.57
CA SER A 143 28.05 -17.43 0.43
C SER A 143 28.04 -16.68 1.77
N LEU A 144 29.19 -16.12 2.17
CA LEU A 144 29.31 -15.36 3.41
C LEU A 144 28.70 -13.96 3.26
N GLU A 145 28.90 -13.30 2.12
CA GLU A 145 28.22 -12.03 1.81
C GLU A 145 26.70 -12.19 1.86
N PHE A 146 26.18 -13.25 1.22
CA PHE A 146 24.75 -13.55 1.20
C PHE A 146 24.20 -13.82 2.61
N GLY A 147 24.88 -14.65 3.41
CA GLY A 147 24.48 -14.92 4.79
C GLY A 147 24.45 -13.66 5.66
N MET A 148 25.48 -12.83 5.55
CA MET A 148 25.54 -11.54 6.25
C MET A 148 24.40 -10.60 5.83
N MET A 149 24.09 -10.55 4.54
CA MET A 149 22.96 -9.76 4.04
C MET A 149 21.63 -10.19 4.65
N LEU A 150 21.36 -11.50 4.75
CA LEU A 150 20.14 -11.99 5.40
C LEU A 150 20.08 -11.62 6.88
N VAL A 151 21.20 -11.76 7.60
CA VAL A 151 21.28 -11.39 9.02
C VAL A 151 21.03 -9.90 9.21
N PHE A 152 21.71 -9.02 8.46
CA PHE A 152 21.51 -7.57 8.58
C PHE A 152 20.13 -7.11 8.10
N THR A 153 19.48 -7.86 7.21
CA THR A 153 18.09 -7.58 6.81
C THR A 153 17.11 -7.92 7.94
N TYR A 154 17.30 -9.04 8.65
CA TYR A 154 16.35 -9.49 9.68
C TYR A 154 16.66 -8.98 11.10
N ALA A 155 17.92 -8.67 11.42
CA ALA A 155 18.33 -8.13 12.72
C ALA A 155 17.53 -6.88 13.18
N PRO A 156 17.30 -5.84 12.35
CA PRO A 156 16.53 -4.67 12.79
C PRO A 156 15.06 -5.00 13.09
N TYR A 157 14.50 -6.04 12.46
CA TYR A 157 13.16 -6.53 12.79
C TYR A 157 13.12 -7.06 14.24
N VAL A 158 14.01 -7.99 14.55
CA VAL A 158 14.06 -8.63 15.88
C VAL A 158 14.37 -7.60 16.98
N LEU A 159 15.31 -6.68 16.70
CA LEU A 159 15.64 -5.62 17.66
C LEU A 159 14.43 -4.72 17.91
N ALA A 160 13.80 -4.18 16.86
CA ALA A 160 12.67 -3.27 17.00
C ALA A 160 11.49 -3.93 17.74
N GLU A 161 11.20 -5.21 17.46
CA GLU A 161 10.15 -5.95 18.17
C GLU A 161 10.48 -6.12 19.66
N GLY A 162 11.76 -6.35 20.00
CA GLY A 162 12.24 -6.50 21.38
C GLY A 162 12.16 -5.22 22.23
N ILE A 163 12.15 -4.04 21.59
CA ILE A 163 11.95 -2.73 22.26
C ILE A 163 10.50 -2.21 22.12
N HIS A 164 9.55 -3.07 21.76
CA HIS A 164 8.14 -2.71 21.55
C HIS A 164 7.95 -1.57 20.53
N LEU A 165 8.75 -1.60 19.46
CA LEU A 165 8.59 -0.78 18.26
C LEU A 165 8.12 -1.68 17.10
N SER A 166 7.86 -1.08 15.92
CA SER A 166 7.46 -1.87 14.75
C SER A 166 8.67 -2.49 14.04
N GLY A 167 8.82 -3.81 14.14
CA GLY A 167 9.82 -4.56 13.38
C GLY A 167 9.60 -4.48 11.86
N ILE A 168 8.35 -4.43 11.42
CA ILE A 168 7.96 -4.40 10.01
C ILE A 168 8.38 -3.08 9.35
N MET A 169 8.23 -1.95 10.05
CA MET A 169 8.77 -0.68 9.57
C MET A 169 10.30 -0.66 9.56
N ALA A 170 10.94 -1.26 10.56
CA ALA A 170 12.39 -1.28 10.67
C ALA A 170 13.03 -2.07 9.50
N ILE A 171 12.53 -3.27 9.19
CA ILE A 171 13.01 -4.07 8.06
C ILE A 171 12.74 -3.40 6.70
N LEU A 172 11.61 -2.70 6.56
CA LEU A 172 11.27 -1.96 5.34
C LEU A 172 12.28 -0.85 5.04
N PHE A 173 12.51 0.05 6.02
CA PHE A 173 13.49 1.13 5.86
C PHE A 173 14.91 0.59 5.72
N CYS A 174 15.23 -0.51 6.41
CA CYS A 174 16.50 -1.19 6.23
C CYS A 174 16.68 -1.67 4.78
N GLY A 175 15.68 -2.34 4.21
CA GLY A 175 15.69 -2.80 2.82
C GLY A 175 15.82 -1.65 1.80
N ILE A 176 15.10 -0.54 2.00
CA ILE A 176 15.18 0.66 1.14
C ILE A 176 16.61 1.24 1.13
N VAL A 177 17.21 1.41 2.31
CA VAL A 177 18.57 1.97 2.43
C VAL A 177 19.61 0.98 1.92
N MET A 178 19.47 -0.32 2.22
CA MET A 178 20.38 -1.35 1.71
C MET A 178 20.35 -1.46 0.18
N SER A 179 19.18 -1.29 -0.45
CA SER A 179 19.09 -1.25 -1.91
C SER A 179 19.88 -0.09 -2.53
N HIS A 180 20.08 1.01 -1.81
CA HIS A 180 20.77 2.20 -2.31
C HIS A 180 22.26 2.22 -1.97
N TYR A 181 22.67 1.71 -0.81
CA TYR A 181 24.07 1.78 -0.36
C TYR A 181 24.76 0.41 -0.39
N THR A 182 24.12 -0.61 0.17
CA THR A 182 24.73 -1.93 0.33
C THR A 182 24.78 -2.70 -0.98
N HIS A 183 23.77 -2.55 -1.84
CA HIS A 183 23.69 -3.28 -3.11
C HIS A 183 24.93 -3.07 -3.99
N PHE A 184 25.45 -1.83 -4.08
CA PHE A 184 26.62 -1.51 -4.89
C PHE A 184 27.95 -1.98 -4.30
N ASN A 185 27.98 -2.34 -3.01
CA ASN A 185 29.17 -2.86 -2.34
C ASN A 185 29.31 -4.38 -2.48
N LEU A 186 28.25 -5.08 -2.92
CA LEU A 186 28.23 -6.53 -3.08
C LEU A 186 28.91 -7.00 -4.38
N SER A 187 29.36 -8.26 -4.40
CA SER A 187 29.75 -8.92 -5.65
C SER A 187 28.56 -9.12 -6.60
N THR A 188 28.82 -9.17 -7.90
CA THR A 188 27.77 -9.34 -8.94
C THR A 188 27.02 -10.66 -8.79
N VAL A 189 27.71 -11.73 -8.37
CA VAL A 189 27.10 -13.03 -8.09
C VAL A 189 26.12 -12.90 -6.93
N THR A 190 26.54 -12.32 -5.80
CA THR A 190 25.67 -12.12 -4.63
C THR A 190 24.48 -11.20 -4.96
N GLN A 191 24.67 -10.16 -5.76
CA GLN A 191 23.58 -9.26 -6.19
C GLN A 191 22.45 -10.03 -6.91
N ILE A 192 22.81 -10.85 -7.90
CA ILE A 192 21.85 -11.62 -8.68
C ILE A 192 21.18 -12.68 -7.80
N THR A 193 21.98 -13.42 -7.01
CA THR A 193 21.46 -14.46 -6.09
C THR A 193 20.50 -13.85 -5.07
N MET A 194 20.84 -12.73 -4.44
CA MET A 194 19.99 -12.06 -3.46
C MET A 194 18.65 -11.63 -4.06
N GLN A 195 18.67 -10.98 -5.22
CA GLN A 195 17.44 -10.54 -5.90
C GLN A 195 16.54 -11.71 -6.26
N GLN A 196 17.12 -12.79 -6.80
CA GLN A 196 16.33 -13.95 -7.19
C GLN A 196 15.77 -14.68 -5.98
N THR A 197 16.59 -14.93 -4.95
CA THR A 197 16.15 -15.62 -3.73
C THR A 197 15.06 -14.84 -3.00
N LEU A 198 15.23 -13.52 -2.78
CA LEU A 198 14.22 -12.71 -2.12
C LEU A 198 12.92 -12.62 -2.93
N ARG A 199 13.02 -12.50 -4.27
CA ARG A 199 11.84 -12.49 -5.15
C ARG A 199 11.08 -13.81 -5.09
N THR A 200 11.78 -14.94 -5.14
CA THR A 200 11.17 -16.27 -5.03
C THR A 200 10.55 -16.48 -3.64
N LEU A 201 11.22 -16.05 -2.57
CA LEU A 201 10.69 -16.15 -1.22
C LEU A 201 9.42 -15.31 -1.04
N ALA A 202 9.42 -14.08 -1.54
CA ALA A 202 8.25 -13.20 -1.51
C ALA A 202 7.07 -13.82 -2.28
N PHE A 203 7.31 -14.36 -3.48
CA PHE A 203 6.28 -15.03 -4.28
C PHE A 203 5.67 -16.25 -3.56
N ILE A 204 6.51 -17.08 -2.93
CA ILE A 204 6.03 -18.24 -2.16
C ILE A 204 5.20 -17.76 -0.95
N ALA A 205 5.71 -16.81 -0.17
CA ALA A 205 5.02 -16.27 1.00
C ALA A 205 3.65 -15.68 0.63
N GLU A 206 3.61 -14.90 -0.45
CA GLU A 206 2.39 -14.31 -0.96
C GLU A 206 1.36 -15.37 -1.41
N THR A 207 1.81 -16.40 -2.14
CA THR A 207 0.97 -17.52 -2.55
C THR A 207 0.40 -18.26 -1.35
N CYS A 208 1.19 -18.48 -0.30
CA CYS A 208 0.74 -19.10 0.95
C CYS A 208 -0.33 -18.24 1.65
N VAL A 209 -0.15 -16.92 1.71
CA VAL A 209 -1.11 -16.01 2.33
C VAL A 209 -2.44 -16.02 1.57
N PHE A 210 -2.43 -16.00 0.22
CA PHE A 210 -3.65 -16.11 -0.59
C PHE A 210 -4.32 -17.48 -0.47
N ALA A 211 -3.55 -18.57 -0.41
CA ALA A 211 -4.10 -19.90 -0.17
C ALA A 211 -4.80 -19.99 1.19
N TYR A 212 -4.20 -19.40 2.23
CA TYR A 212 -4.79 -19.33 3.56
C TYR A 212 -6.07 -18.48 3.59
N LEU A 213 -6.08 -17.34 2.89
CA LEU A 213 -7.28 -16.52 2.70
C LEU A 213 -8.43 -17.33 2.06
N GLY A 214 -8.13 -18.13 1.02
CA GLY A 214 -9.12 -19.00 0.39
C GLY A 214 -9.65 -20.10 1.31
N LEU A 215 -8.77 -20.72 2.11
CA LEU A 215 -9.16 -21.73 3.10
C LEU A 215 -10.02 -21.15 4.22
N ALA A 216 -9.69 -19.94 4.70
CA ALA A 216 -10.41 -19.27 5.77
C ALA A 216 -11.90 -19.06 5.46
N LEU A 217 -12.23 -18.83 4.19
CA LEU A 217 -13.61 -18.68 3.72
C LEU A 217 -14.47 -19.93 3.93
N PHE A 218 -13.87 -21.12 3.86
CA PHE A 218 -14.60 -22.37 4.06
C PHE A 218 -14.49 -22.90 5.49
N SER A 219 -13.44 -22.54 6.23
CA SER A 219 -13.13 -23.15 7.53
C SER A 219 -13.78 -22.45 8.73
N PHE A 220 -14.01 -21.13 8.68
CA PHE A 220 -14.54 -20.39 9.84
C PHE A 220 -16.07 -20.35 9.87
N LYS A 221 -16.68 -20.23 11.06
CA LYS A 221 -18.11 -19.89 11.19
C LYS A 221 -18.27 -18.39 10.93
N HIS A 222 -18.88 -18.05 9.80
CA HIS A 222 -19.01 -16.67 9.36
C HIS A 222 -20.25 -16.04 10.01
N ARG A 223 -20.05 -14.97 10.80
CA ARG A 223 -21.15 -14.06 11.17
C ARG A 223 -21.13 -12.90 10.20
N VAL A 224 -22.00 -12.98 9.19
CA VAL A 224 -22.07 -12.00 8.11
C VAL A 224 -23.07 -10.91 8.45
N GLU A 225 -22.58 -9.67 8.46
CA GLU A 225 -23.42 -8.49 8.57
C GLU A 225 -23.38 -7.72 7.25
N PRO A 226 -24.37 -7.93 6.36
CA PRO A 226 -24.31 -7.44 4.99
C PRO A 226 -24.25 -5.91 4.93
N ALA A 227 -24.87 -5.22 5.90
CA ALA A 227 -24.81 -3.77 6.00
C ALA A 227 -23.38 -3.27 6.24
N LEU A 228 -22.63 -3.89 7.16
CA LEU A 228 -21.24 -3.52 7.44
C LEU A 228 -20.36 -3.72 6.21
N ILE A 229 -20.54 -4.83 5.47
CA ILE A 229 -19.74 -5.15 4.28
C ILE A 229 -19.99 -4.11 3.16
N ILE A 230 -21.25 -3.86 2.82
CA ILE A 230 -21.59 -2.96 1.70
C ILE A 230 -21.10 -1.53 1.99
N TRP A 231 -21.38 -1.03 3.19
CA TRP A 231 -20.93 0.31 3.59
C TRP A 231 -19.41 0.40 3.69
N SER A 232 -18.72 -0.64 4.17
CA SER A 232 -17.26 -0.66 4.21
C SER A 232 -16.64 -0.62 2.81
N ILE A 233 -17.22 -1.30 1.82
CA ILE A 233 -16.76 -1.23 0.42
C ILE A 233 -16.94 0.19 -0.12
N ILE A 234 -18.11 0.80 0.10
CA ILE A 234 -18.40 2.17 -0.34
C ILE A 234 -17.42 3.15 0.31
N LEU A 235 -17.24 3.07 1.63
CA LEU A 235 -16.30 3.91 2.38
C LEU A 235 -14.86 3.68 1.96
N CYS A 236 -14.46 2.46 1.58
CA CYS A 236 -13.13 2.21 1.03
C CYS A 236 -12.91 2.93 -0.29
N LEU A 237 -13.89 2.90 -1.20
CA LEU A 237 -13.83 3.61 -2.49
C LEU A 237 -13.81 5.12 -2.30
N ILE A 238 -14.62 5.65 -1.38
CA ILE A 238 -14.66 7.07 -1.04
C ILE A 238 -13.35 7.49 -0.36
N GLY A 239 -12.89 6.75 0.65
CA GLY A 239 -11.64 7.00 1.35
C GLY A 239 -10.45 7.05 0.39
N ARG A 240 -10.42 6.12 -0.57
CA ARG A 240 -9.39 6.13 -1.63
C ARG A 240 -9.53 7.33 -2.58
N ALA A 241 -10.75 7.75 -2.93
CA ALA A 241 -10.96 8.96 -3.75
C ALA A 241 -10.49 10.22 -3.01
N CYS A 242 -10.85 10.35 -1.72
CA CYS A 242 -10.45 11.45 -0.84
C CYS A 242 -8.94 11.50 -0.60
N ASN A 243 -8.25 10.36 -0.70
CA ASN A 243 -6.79 10.30 -0.70
C ASN A 243 -6.25 10.77 -2.06
N ILE A 244 -6.65 10.10 -3.16
CA ILE A 244 -5.87 10.19 -4.41
C ILE A 244 -6.08 11.52 -5.13
N PHE A 245 -7.30 12.03 -5.22
CA PHE A 245 -7.56 13.26 -5.98
C PHE A 245 -6.91 14.50 -5.32
N PRO A 246 -7.08 14.74 -4.00
CA PRO A 246 -6.47 15.91 -3.35
C PRO A 246 -4.95 15.80 -3.28
N LEU A 247 -4.40 14.63 -2.91
CA LEU A 247 -2.94 14.46 -2.85
C LEU A 247 -2.32 14.58 -4.23
N SER A 248 -2.94 14.01 -5.26
CA SER A 248 -2.42 14.16 -6.63
C SER A 248 -2.42 15.62 -7.06
N PHE A 249 -3.45 16.41 -6.73
CA PHE A 249 -3.46 17.85 -7.02
C PHE A 249 -2.33 18.60 -6.31
N LEU A 250 -2.09 18.28 -5.03
CA LEU A 250 -1.01 18.88 -4.23
C LEU A 250 0.37 18.51 -4.78
N VAL A 251 0.61 17.22 -5.04
CA VAL A 251 1.88 16.71 -5.58
C VAL A 251 2.14 17.25 -6.98
N ASN A 252 1.10 17.44 -7.79
CA ASN A 252 1.23 17.99 -9.15
C ASN A 252 1.75 19.43 -9.18
N ARG A 253 1.67 20.16 -8.05
CA ARG A 253 2.23 21.51 -7.91
C ARG A 253 3.75 21.51 -7.73
N PHE A 254 4.30 20.45 -7.17
CA PHE A 254 5.73 20.32 -6.85
C PHE A 254 6.51 19.43 -7.83
N ARG A 255 5.83 18.83 -8.81
CA ARG A 255 6.41 17.82 -9.70
C ARG A 255 6.47 18.32 -11.14
N GLU A 256 7.62 18.15 -11.79
CA GLU A 256 7.81 18.46 -13.21
C GLU A 256 7.01 17.50 -14.12
N HIS A 257 6.97 16.21 -13.80
CA HIS A 257 6.14 15.23 -14.49
C HIS A 257 4.76 15.12 -13.85
N GLN A 258 3.77 15.75 -14.51
CA GLN A 258 2.42 15.84 -13.98
C GLN A 258 1.63 14.53 -14.05
N ILE A 259 0.89 14.24 -12.98
CA ILE A 259 -0.04 13.10 -12.93
C ILE A 259 -1.32 13.51 -13.66
N THR A 260 -1.58 12.90 -14.82
CA THR A 260 -2.78 13.21 -15.59
C THR A 260 -4.06 12.71 -14.90
N ARG A 261 -5.20 13.34 -15.18
CA ARG A 261 -6.52 12.89 -14.65
C ARG A 261 -6.84 11.42 -14.93
N LYS A 262 -6.33 10.88 -16.04
CA LYS A 262 -6.44 9.47 -16.39
C LYS A 262 -5.61 8.59 -15.46
N MET A 263 -4.37 8.99 -15.16
CA MET A 263 -3.51 8.29 -14.20
C MET A 263 -4.12 8.32 -12.79
N MET A 264 -4.68 9.45 -12.36
CA MET A 264 -5.39 9.54 -11.07
C MET A 264 -6.56 8.56 -10.98
N PHE A 265 -7.36 8.46 -12.04
CA PHE A 265 -8.46 7.50 -12.09
C PHE A 265 -7.98 6.04 -12.05
N ILE A 266 -6.89 5.73 -12.76
CA ILE A 266 -6.28 4.39 -12.72
C ILE A 266 -5.76 4.09 -11.31
N MET A 267 -5.06 5.02 -10.65
CA MET A 267 -4.60 4.83 -9.26
C MET A 267 -5.76 4.61 -8.30
N TRP A 268 -6.88 5.32 -8.48
CA TRP A 268 -8.08 5.11 -7.69
C TRP A 268 -8.71 3.74 -7.92
N PHE A 269 -8.83 3.31 -9.17
CA PHE A 269 -9.43 2.02 -9.51
C PHE A 269 -8.55 0.82 -9.14
N SER A 270 -7.21 1.00 -9.21
CA SER A 270 -6.16 0.01 -8.90
C SER A 270 -6.08 -0.39 -7.41
N GLY A 271 -6.97 0.12 -6.56
CA GLY A 271 -6.90 -0.01 -5.12
C GLY A 271 -7.42 -1.30 -4.53
N LEU A 272 -6.81 -2.41 -4.89
CA LEU A 272 -7.20 -3.72 -4.39
C LEU A 272 -6.86 -3.83 -2.90
N ARG A 273 -7.79 -4.34 -2.09
CA ARG A 273 -7.50 -4.60 -0.68
C ARG A 273 -6.71 -5.90 -0.57
N GLY A 274 -5.68 -5.86 0.26
CA GLY A 274 -4.67 -6.90 0.31
C GLY A 274 -4.88 -7.98 1.35
N ALA A 275 -4.17 -9.08 1.17
CA ALA A 275 -4.18 -10.16 2.15
C ALA A 275 -3.51 -9.78 3.49
N ILE A 276 -2.69 -8.72 3.51
CA ILE A 276 -2.14 -8.13 4.74
C ILE A 276 -3.24 -7.57 5.64
N SER A 277 -4.31 -6.98 5.08
CA SER A 277 -5.45 -6.50 5.87
C SER A 277 -6.17 -7.64 6.60
N TYR A 278 -6.22 -8.82 5.98
CA TYR A 278 -6.76 -10.04 6.58
C TYR A 278 -5.81 -10.62 7.64
N ALA A 279 -4.50 -10.68 7.36
CA ALA A 279 -3.53 -11.12 8.36
C ALA A 279 -3.61 -10.25 9.63
N LEU A 280 -3.69 -8.92 9.46
CA LEU A 280 -3.79 -7.99 10.56
C LEU A 280 -5.11 -8.12 11.35
N SER A 281 -6.21 -8.52 10.70
CA SER A 281 -7.49 -8.72 11.39
C SER A 281 -7.49 -9.93 12.32
N LEU A 282 -6.65 -10.95 12.06
CA LEU A 282 -6.46 -12.11 12.92
C LEU A 282 -5.67 -11.79 14.20
N HIS A 283 -4.78 -10.80 14.12
CA HIS A 283 -3.95 -10.35 15.25
C HIS A 283 -4.68 -9.37 16.20
N LEU A 284 -5.94 -9.02 15.91
CA LEU A 284 -6.74 -8.16 16.78
C LEU A 284 -7.22 -8.92 18.03
N ASN A 285 -6.80 -8.45 19.20
CA ASN A 285 -7.22 -8.96 20.51
C ASN A 285 -8.53 -8.29 20.98
N PHE A 286 -9.61 -8.46 20.22
CA PHE A 286 -10.94 -7.96 20.60
C PHE A 286 -11.82 -9.05 21.21
N SER A 287 -13.00 -8.65 21.70
CA SER A 287 -14.04 -9.58 22.17
C SER A 287 -14.35 -10.61 21.08
N ASP A 288 -14.65 -11.85 21.48
CA ASP A 288 -14.72 -12.96 20.53
C ASP A 288 -15.78 -12.71 19.44
N GLU A 289 -16.91 -12.09 19.77
CA GLU A 289 -17.94 -11.75 18.77
C GLU A 289 -17.51 -10.64 17.81
N THR A 290 -16.99 -9.50 18.29
CA THR A 290 -16.59 -8.38 17.41
C THR A 290 -15.41 -8.77 16.51
N ARG A 291 -14.49 -9.59 17.03
CA ARG A 291 -13.36 -10.14 16.27
C ARG A 291 -13.82 -10.99 15.10
N HIS A 292 -14.78 -11.91 15.30
CA HIS A 292 -15.29 -12.76 14.22
C HIS A 292 -16.02 -11.94 13.14
N VAL A 293 -16.75 -10.90 13.52
CA VAL A 293 -17.40 -9.96 12.58
C VAL A 293 -16.36 -9.23 11.74
N ILE A 294 -15.31 -8.67 12.36
CA ILE A 294 -14.24 -7.95 11.66
C ILE A 294 -13.47 -8.87 10.70
N ILE A 295 -13.11 -10.08 11.15
CA ILE A 295 -12.41 -11.06 10.30
C ILE A 295 -13.28 -11.45 9.10
N THR A 296 -14.55 -11.77 9.32
CA THR A 296 -15.47 -12.15 8.23
C THR A 296 -15.67 -11.00 7.25
N THR A 297 -15.83 -9.78 7.74
CA THR A 297 -16.03 -8.58 6.91
C THR A 297 -14.77 -8.27 6.08
N THR A 298 -13.58 -8.29 6.70
CA THR A 298 -12.31 -8.05 6.00
C THR A 298 -12.06 -9.09 4.92
N LEU A 299 -12.29 -10.37 5.22
CA LEU A 299 -12.19 -11.46 4.26
C LEU A 299 -13.07 -11.22 3.02
N ILE A 300 -14.36 -10.90 3.23
CA ILE A 300 -15.29 -10.65 2.12
C ILE A 300 -14.88 -9.40 1.33
N ILE A 301 -14.43 -8.33 1.98
CA ILE A 301 -13.95 -7.12 1.30
C ILE A 301 -12.73 -7.43 0.43
N VAL A 302 -11.74 -8.15 0.96
CA VAL A 302 -10.51 -8.51 0.21
C VAL A 302 -10.87 -9.37 -1.00
N LEU A 303 -11.74 -10.37 -0.83
CA LEU A 303 -12.16 -11.23 -1.93
C LEU A 303 -12.98 -10.47 -2.98
N CYS A 304 -13.96 -9.67 -2.55
CA CYS A 304 -14.76 -8.85 -3.47
C CYS A 304 -13.88 -7.84 -4.22
N THR A 305 -13.03 -7.10 -3.53
CA THR A 305 -12.19 -6.09 -4.20
C THR A 305 -11.18 -6.74 -5.14
N THR A 306 -10.52 -7.83 -4.73
CA THR A 306 -9.54 -8.53 -5.59
C THR A 306 -10.20 -9.17 -6.81
N LEU A 307 -11.36 -9.82 -6.67
CA LEU A 307 -12.07 -10.44 -7.80
C LEU A 307 -12.75 -9.40 -8.71
N PHE A 308 -13.55 -8.49 -8.15
CA PHE A 308 -14.32 -7.54 -8.94
C PHE A 308 -13.46 -6.41 -9.49
N LEU A 309 -12.70 -5.70 -8.64
CA LEU A 309 -11.86 -4.57 -9.10
C LEU A 309 -10.63 -5.09 -9.85
N GLY A 310 -9.99 -6.15 -9.35
CA GLY A 310 -8.84 -6.76 -10.03
C GLY A 310 -9.21 -7.32 -11.40
N GLY A 311 -10.29 -8.11 -11.48
CA GLY A 311 -10.82 -8.62 -12.75
C GLY A 311 -11.28 -7.52 -13.71
N SER A 312 -11.87 -6.43 -13.20
CA SER A 312 -12.33 -5.29 -14.01
C SER A 312 -11.21 -4.35 -14.44
N THR A 313 -10.00 -4.45 -13.88
CA THR A 313 -8.89 -3.56 -14.21
C THR A 313 -8.40 -3.77 -15.65
N MET A 314 -8.37 -5.02 -16.12
CA MET A 314 -7.97 -5.36 -17.49
C MET A 314 -8.89 -4.75 -18.58
N PRO A 315 -10.24 -4.93 -18.54
CA PRO A 315 -11.12 -4.31 -19.53
C PRO A 315 -11.12 -2.78 -19.43
N LEU A 316 -11.01 -2.21 -18.22
CA LEU A 316 -10.96 -0.76 -18.02
C LEU A 316 -9.74 -0.14 -18.72
N LEU A 317 -8.56 -0.72 -18.54
CA LEU A 317 -7.33 -0.21 -19.16
C LEU A 317 -7.39 -0.33 -20.69
N LYS A 318 -7.91 -1.44 -21.22
CA LYS A 318 -8.14 -1.60 -22.68
C LYS A 318 -9.10 -0.53 -23.22
N PHE A 319 -10.17 -0.20 -22.47
CA PHE A 319 -11.09 0.87 -22.86
C PHE A 319 -10.43 2.25 -22.86
N MET A 320 -9.56 2.51 -21.87
CA MET A 320 -8.82 3.77 -21.78
C MET A 320 -7.76 3.91 -22.88
N GLU A 321 -7.10 2.82 -23.28
CA GLU A 321 -6.18 2.78 -24.43
C GLU A 321 -6.89 2.95 -25.77
N ALA A 322 -8.03 2.27 -25.96
CA ALA A 322 -8.88 2.45 -27.13
C ALA A 322 -9.32 3.92 -27.28
N THR A 323 -9.67 4.57 -26.16
CA THR A 323 -9.98 6.00 -26.13
C THR A 323 -8.77 6.87 -26.48
N LYS A 324 -7.54 6.50 -26.07
CA LYS A 324 -6.30 7.22 -26.44
C LYS A 324 -6.01 7.12 -27.94
N SER A 325 -6.20 5.93 -28.53
CA SER A 325 -6.06 5.71 -29.98
C SER A 325 -7.08 6.51 -30.78
N SER A 326 -8.35 6.49 -30.36
CA SER A 326 -9.45 7.26 -30.97
C SER A 326 -9.26 8.78 -30.87
N ASN A 327 -8.78 9.28 -29.73
CA ASN A 327 -8.52 10.73 -29.58
C ASN A 327 -7.30 11.18 -30.39
N ASN A 328 -6.26 10.35 -30.50
CA ASN A 328 -5.09 10.66 -31.32
C ASN A 328 -5.41 10.64 -32.82
N SER A 329 -6.24 9.71 -33.28
CA SER A 329 -6.73 9.68 -34.67
C SER A 329 -7.62 10.89 -34.96
N ALA A 330 -8.55 11.25 -34.06
CA ALA A 330 -9.36 12.47 -34.19
C ALA A 330 -8.51 13.76 -34.22
N ARG A 331 -7.46 13.84 -33.39
CA ARG A 331 -6.55 15.00 -33.33
C ARG A 331 -5.64 15.09 -34.58
N ARG A 332 -5.19 13.94 -35.12
CA ARG A 332 -4.49 13.86 -36.42
C ARG A 332 -5.39 14.30 -37.58
N THR A 333 -6.65 13.88 -37.60
CA THR A 333 -7.63 14.28 -38.62
C THR A 333 -7.94 15.77 -38.56
N ARG A 334 -8.07 16.36 -37.36
CA ARG A 334 -8.24 17.81 -37.18
C ARG A 334 -7.00 18.61 -37.62
N ARG A 335 -5.78 18.14 -37.32
CA ARG A 335 -4.54 18.75 -37.82
C ARG A 335 -4.47 18.72 -39.36
N ARG A 336 -4.74 17.56 -39.98
CA ARG A 336 -4.79 17.45 -41.45
C ARG A 336 -5.82 18.38 -42.11
N LYS A 337 -7.01 18.56 -41.49
CA LYS A 337 -8.00 19.53 -41.97
C LYS A 337 -7.51 20.97 -41.84
N LYS A 338 -6.84 21.32 -40.74
CA LYS A 338 -6.28 22.66 -40.52
C LYS A 338 -5.13 22.95 -41.50
N ASP A 339 -4.24 21.99 -41.72
CA ASP A 339 -3.12 22.14 -42.67
C ASP A 339 -3.64 22.31 -44.10
N ARG A 340 -4.64 21.51 -44.52
CA ARG A 340 -5.30 21.68 -45.83
C ARG A 340 -5.97 23.04 -45.99
N ALA A 341 -6.62 23.57 -44.95
CA ALA A 341 -7.24 24.89 -44.99
C ALA A 341 -6.19 26.01 -45.15
N VAL A 342 -5.03 25.87 -44.51
CA VAL A 342 -3.90 26.82 -44.62
C VAL A 342 -3.20 26.73 -45.99
N THR A 343 -3.15 25.54 -46.60
CA THR A 343 -2.61 25.40 -47.97
C THR A 343 -3.53 26.05 -49.01
N LEU A 344 -4.85 25.87 -48.87
CA LEU A 344 -5.84 26.45 -49.78
C LEU A 344 -5.95 27.97 -49.69
N SER A 345 -5.61 28.59 -48.55
CA SER A 345 -5.58 30.04 -48.41
C SER A 345 -4.34 30.67 -49.06
N LYS A 346 -3.21 29.95 -49.14
CA LYS A 346 -1.97 30.43 -49.76
C LYS A 346 -1.94 30.36 -51.29
N THR A 347 -2.86 29.62 -51.90
CA THR A 347 -3.04 29.53 -53.36
C THR A 347 -4.04 30.57 -53.91
N ARG A 348 -4.49 31.50 -53.06
CA ARG A 348 -5.53 32.49 -53.38
C ARG A 348 -5.05 33.94 -53.31
N GLU A 349 -3.78 34.15 -53.01
CA GLU A 349 -3.02 35.38 -53.30
C GLU A 349 -2.17 35.12 -54.55
#